data_AF-A0A538P3X1-F1
#
_entry.id   AF-A0A538P3X1-F1
#
_cell.length_a   1.000
_cell.length_b   1.000
_cell.length_c   1.000
_cell.angle_alpha   90.00
_cell.angle_beta   90.00
_cell.angle_gamma   90.00
#
_symmetry.space_group_name_H-M   'P 1'
#
loop_
_entity.id
_entity.type
_entity.pdbx_description
1 polymer ?
#
loop_
_entity_poly.entity_id
_entity_poly.type
_entity_poly.pdbx_seq_one_letter_code
_entity_poly.pdbx_strand_id
1 'polypeptide(L)'
;MLTKNNDFRLAFDLQLGDIAVGVNSDKPSTFELAVGFLNFSDAVKTNFERGTGVNAMDGPRNLVEFDYFPDSGFGATISPTLVSSNNQFAAGFDFPFELTPGDWFHIAMSYTASNRTLSTVMTRNGQPFGPVHDVKLGDSFTDFRLDAVAINSYSDAGADGSIFARGKVDNLVLTLPDPPILGLTGRLTNNTWQVQFAGRPGWLYTLERTQDFRLWSDVSTETPGEEGEHFLSDTNASGVEAFYRVRAERP
;
A
#
# COMPACT_ATOMS: atom_id res chain seq x y z
N MET A 1 -5.78 5.02 -4.77
CA MET A 1 -5.95 4.07 -3.65
C MET A 1 -6.08 2.67 -4.21
N LEU A 2 -5.27 1.73 -3.74
CA LEU A 2 -5.31 0.33 -4.14
C LEU A 2 -6.36 -0.43 -3.31
N THR A 3 -7.04 -1.38 -3.94
CA THR A 3 -8.04 -2.24 -3.30
C THR A 3 -7.81 -3.70 -3.67
N LYS A 4 -8.62 -4.62 -3.12
CA LYS A 4 -8.51 -6.05 -3.47
C LYS A 4 -8.81 -6.36 -4.95
N ASN A 5 -9.29 -5.37 -5.71
CA ASN A 5 -9.61 -5.46 -7.14
C ASN A 5 -8.50 -4.86 -8.02
N ASN A 6 -7.33 -4.57 -7.47
CA ASN A 6 -6.20 -4.03 -8.20
C ASN A 6 -5.05 -5.01 -8.15
N ASP A 7 -4.40 -5.25 -9.28
CA ASP A 7 -3.10 -5.91 -9.30
C ASP A 7 -2.04 -4.89 -8.86
N PHE A 8 -1.15 -5.29 -7.97
CA PHE A 8 -0.04 -4.45 -7.53
C PHE A 8 1.13 -5.29 -7.06
N ARG A 9 2.33 -4.69 -7.10
CA ARG A 9 3.56 -5.32 -6.67
C ARG A 9 4.44 -4.33 -5.92
N LEU A 10 5.09 -4.83 -4.87
CA LEU A 10 6.19 -4.17 -4.18
C LEU A 10 7.39 -5.11 -4.20
N ALA A 11 8.53 -4.60 -4.62
CA ALA A 11 9.80 -5.29 -4.48
C ALA A 11 10.84 -4.37 -3.84
N PHE A 12 11.75 -4.95 -3.07
CA PHE A 12 12.79 -4.23 -2.36
C PHE A 12 13.91 -5.20 -1.95
N ASP A 13 15.07 -4.63 -1.65
CA ASP A 13 16.18 -5.33 -1.02
C ASP A 13 16.23 -4.99 0.47
N LEU A 14 16.47 -5.98 1.32
CA LEU A 14 16.58 -5.86 2.77
C LEU A 14 17.91 -6.47 3.23
N GLN A 15 18.66 -5.73 4.04
CA GLN A 15 19.81 -6.23 4.77
C GLN A 15 19.66 -5.85 6.24
N LEU A 16 19.65 -6.84 7.12
CA LEU A 16 19.71 -6.60 8.56
C LEU A 16 21.17 -6.46 9.00
N GLY A 17 21.45 -5.47 9.83
CA GLY A 17 22.73 -5.31 10.52
C GLY A 17 22.70 -5.91 11.92
N ASP A 18 21.63 -5.64 12.67
CA ASP A 18 21.40 -6.21 13.99
C ASP A 18 19.92 -6.55 14.16
N ILE A 19 19.67 -7.56 14.99
CA ILE A 19 18.33 -7.94 15.38
C ILE A 19 18.33 -8.50 16.80
N ALA A 20 17.35 -8.10 17.60
CA ALA A 20 17.15 -8.58 18.96
C ALA A 20 15.66 -8.68 19.27
N VAL A 21 15.29 -9.79 19.89
CA VAL A 21 13.94 -10.09 20.37
C VAL A 21 13.84 -9.77 21.85
N GLY A 22 12.67 -9.38 22.33
CA GLY A 22 12.41 -9.24 23.76
C GLY A 22 13.18 -8.11 24.41
N VAL A 23 13.49 -7.04 23.66
CA VAL A 23 14.22 -5.87 24.16
C VAL A 23 13.46 -5.11 25.24
N ASN A 24 12.13 -5.20 25.23
CA ASN A 24 11.30 -4.88 26.38
C ASN A 24 11.16 -6.12 27.26
N SER A 25 11.63 -6.04 28.51
CA SER A 25 11.63 -7.16 29.46
C SER A 25 10.22 -7.66 29.81
N ASP A 26 9.20 -6.80 29.68
CA ASP A 26 7.80 -7.18 29.92
C ASP A 26 7.17 -7.88 28.71
N LYS A 27 7.85 -7.85 27.55
CA LYS A 27 7.40 -8.39 26.26
C LYS A 27 8.50 -9.25 25.62
N PRO A 28 8.82 -10.42 26.22
CA PRO A 28 10.02 -11.20 25.89
C PRO A 28 9.93 -11.97 24.56
N SER A 29 8.74 -12.09 23.96
CA SER A 29 8.53 -12.80 22.70
C SER A 29 9.00 -11.99 21.49
N THR A 30 8.95 -12.59 20.30
CA THR A 30 9.22 -11.91 19.02
C THR A 30 8.09 -10.98 18.60
N PHE A 31 8.42 -9.94 17.83
CA PHE A 31 7.46 -9.08 17.15
C PHE A 31 8.01 -8.74 15.75
N GLU A 32 7.13 -8.33 14.83
CA GLU A 32 7.48 -8.28 13.42
C GLU A 32 8.28 -7.04 13.00
N LEU A 33 9.12 -7.23 12.00
CA LEU A 33 9.55 -6.20 11.07
C LEU A 33 8.62 -6.24 9.86
N ALA A 34 8.05 -5.10 9.48
CA ALA A 34 7.09 -5.04 8.39
C ALA A 34 7.53 -4.05 7.30
N VAL A 35 7.41 -4.46 6.04
CA VAL A 35 7.55 -3.58 4.87
C VAL A 35 6.40 -3.85 3.93
N GLY A 36 5.66 -2.81 3.53
CA GLY A 36 4.43 -3.05 2.80
C GLY A 36 3.67 -1.80 2.41
N PHE A 37 2.40 -2.03 2.10
CA PHE A 37 1.40 -1.01 1.84
C PHE A 37 0.48 -0.86 3.05
N LEU A 38 0.06 0.37 3.31
CA LEU A 38 -0.92 0.66 4.36
C LEU A 38 -1.89 1.77 3.94
N ASN A 39 -2.95 1.95 4.73
CA ASN A 39 -3.70 3.19 4.76
C ASN A 39 -3.08 4.15 5.76
N PHE A 40 -2.53 5.27 5.30
CA PHE A 40 -1.83 6.21 6.18
C PHE A 40 -2.74 6.81 7.24
N SER A 41 -3.98 7.14 6.86
CA SER A 41 -4.95 7.73 7.79
C SER A 41 -5.38 6.76 8.89
N ASP A 42 -5.38 5.45 8.63
CA ASP A 42 -5.62 4.43 9.68
C ASP A 42 -4.38 4.21 10.53
N ALA A 43 -3.20 4.11 9.92
CA ALA A 43 -1.95 3.79 10.60
C ALA A 43 -1.51 4.84 11.63
N VAL A 44 -1.94 6.10 11.48
CA VAL A 44 -1.61 7.19 12.41
C VAL A 44 -2.69 7.45 13.46
N LYS A 45 -3.76 6.64 13.51
CA LYS A 45 -4.78 6.77 14.55
C LYS A 45 -4.21 6.36 15.91
N THR A 46 -4.70 7.01 16.96
CA THR A 46 -4.29 6.71 18.34
C THR A 46 -4.68 5.30 18.80
N ASN A 47 -5.66 4.67 18.15
CA ASN A 47 -6.12 3.31 18.41
C ASN A 47 -5.65 2.33 17.32
N PHE A 48 -4.52 2.61 16.67
CA PHE A 48 -3.88 1.64 15.80
C PHE A 48 -2.79 0.90 16.58
N GLU A 49 -3.06 -0.36 16.92
CA GLU A 49 -2.12 -1.25 17.62
C GLU A 49 -1.92 -2.52 16.79
N ARG A 50 -0.82 -2.57 16.02
CA ARG A 50 -0.50 -3.72 15.16
C ARG A 50 -0.42 -5.04 15.95
N GLY A 51 0.09 -4.99 17.18
CA GLY A 51 0.28 -6.15 18.06
C GLY A 51 -1.01 -6.83 18.52
N THR A 52 -2.13 -6.09 18.55
CA THR A 52 -3.43 -6.60 19.03
C THR A 52 -4.08 -7.58 18.06
N GLY A 53 -3.68 -7.58 16.78
CA GLY A 53 -4.19 -8.53 15.78
C GLY A 53 -5.68 -8.36 15.46
N VAL A 54 -6.46 -9.44 15.60
CA VAL A 54 -7.92 -9.39 15.38
C VAL A 54 -8.62 -8.75 16.59
N ASN A 55 -8.84 -7.45 16.52
CA ASN A 55 -9.58 -6.64 17.47
C ASN A 55 -10.39 -5.52 16.79
N ALA A 56 -11.67 -5.41 17.17
CA ALA A 56 -12.63 -4.47 16.60
C ALA A 56 -12.32 -2.99 16.90
N MET A 57 -11.66 -2.70 18.02
CA MET A 57 -11.35 -1.34 18.48
C MET A 57 -9.93 -0.92 18.10
N ASP A 58 -8.93 -1.75 18.40
CA ASP A 58 -7.51 -1.34 18.37
C ASP A 58 -6.69 -2.04 17.27
N GLY A 59 -7.24 -3.10 16.67
CA GLY A 59 -6.50 -3.89 15.69
C GLY A 59 -6.16 -3.09 14.42
N PRO A 60 -5.17 -3.54 13.63
CA PRO A 60 -4.84 -2.93 12.36
C PRO A 60 -5.99 -3.05 11.34
N ARG A 61 -6.00 -2.14 10.36
CA ARG A 61 -6.88 -2.17 9.19
C ARG A 61 -6.06 -1.80 7.96
N ASN A 62 -6.48 -2.30 6.80
CA ASN A 62 -5.97 -1.86 5.50
C ASN A 62 -4.43 -1.98 5.38
N LEU A 63 -3.92 -3.21 5.54
CA LEU A 63 -2.49 -3.52 5.43
C LEU A 63 -2.25 -4.60 4.37
N VAL A 64 -1.13 -4.50 3.66
CA VAL A 64 -0.54 -5.62 2.89
C VAL A 64 0.97 -5.57 3.10
N GLU A 65 1.51 -6.52 3.85
CA GLU A 65 2.86 -6.46 4.40
C GLU A 65 3.65 -7.74 4.15
N PHE A 66 4.96 -7.57 3.98
CA PHE A 66 5.94 -8.60 4.27
C PHE A 66 6.26 -8.47 5.75
N ASP A 67 5.94 -9.50 6.54
CA ASP A 67 6.30 -9.54 7.95
C ASP A 67 7.40 -10.57 8.18
N TYR A 68 8.43 -10.19 8.94
CA TYR A 68 9.45 -11.09 9.44
C TYR A 68 9.46 -11.08 10.96
N PHE A 69 9.29 -12.26 11.55
CA PHE A 69 9.39 -12.52 12.98
C PHE A 69 10.69 -13.28 13.25
N PRO A 70 11.68 -12.66 13.90
CA PRO A 70 12.91 -13.35 14.28
C PRO A 70 12.64 -14.49 15.27
N ASP A 71 13.56 -15.45 15.32
CA ASP A 71 13.40 -16.60 16.18
C ASP A 71 13.40 -16.21 17.67
N SER A 72 12.34 -16.62 18.38
CA SER A 72 12.20 -16.51 19.84
C SER A 72 12.22 -17.87 20.55
N GLY A 73 12.64 -18.92 19.84
CA GLY A 73 12.61 -20.32 20.27
C GLY A 73 11.63 -21.20 19.50
N PHE A 74 10.96 -20.67 18.47
CA PHE A 74 9.92 -21.35 17.67
C PHE A 74 10.23 -21.39 16.17
N GLY A 75 11.38 -20.86 15.75
CA GLY A 75 11.79 -20.71 14.36
C GLY A 75 11.43 -19.33 13.81
N ALA A 76 12.38 -18.70 13.13
CA ALA A 76 12.13 -17.44 12.47
C ALA A 76 11.13 -17.61 11.33
N THR A 77 10.17 -16.69 11.25
CA THR A 77 8.99 -16.84 10.41
C THR A 77 8.86 -15.67 9.45
N ILE A 78 8.57 -16.00 8.19
CA ILE A 78 8.12 -15.04 7.18
C ILE A 78 6.61 -15.20 7.07
N SER A 79 5.89 -14.10 7.23
CA SER A 79 4.44 -14.08 7.28
C SER A 79 3.90 -12.94 6.42
N PRO A 80 3.81 -13.10 5.10
CA PRO A 80 3.12 -12.11 4.28
C PRO A 80 1.67 -12.00 4.78
N THR A 81 1.20 -10.78 5.02
CA THR A 81 -0.09 -10.54 5.69
C THR A 81 -0.93 -9.53 4.92
N LEU A 82 -2.22 -9.81 4.75
CA LEU A 82 -3.24 -8.86 4.31
C LEU A 82 -4.25 -8.65 5.44
N VAL A 83 -4.53 -7.39 5.75
CA VAL A 83 -5.55 -7.00 6.73
C VAL A 83 -6.62 -6.14 6.05
N SER A 84 -7.87 -6.59 6.14
CA SER A 84 -9.00 -5.88 5.54
C SER A 84 -9.37 -4.58 6.28
N SER A 85 -10.24 -3.78 5.68
CA SER A 85 -10.86 -2.60 6.31
C SER A 85 -11.74 -2.94 7.51
N ASN A 86 -12.07 -4.23 7.69
CA ASN A 86 -12.83 -4.76 8.81
C ASN A 86 -12.01 -5.76 9.66
N ASN A 87 -10.68 -5.64 9.65
CA ASN A 87 -9.76 -6.42 10.50
C ASN A 87 -9.71 -7.93 10.23
N GLN A 88 -10.11 -8.36 9.05
CA GLN A 88 -9.93 -9.76 8.69
C GLN A 88 -8.49 -9.96 8.26
N PHE A 89 -7.85 -11.01 8.77
CA PHE A 89 -6.49 -11.37 8.41
C PHE A 89 -6.48 -12.50 7.39
N ALA A 90 -5.60 -12.39 6.42
CA ALA A 90 -5.13 -13.50 5.60
C ALA A 90 -3.60 -13.44 5.66
N ALA A 91 -2.96 -14.48 6.18
CA ALA A 91 -1.52 -14.50 6.38
C ALA A 91 -0.93 -15.88 6.03
N GLY A 92 0.32 -15.87 5.59
CA GLY A 92 1.17 -17.06 5.50
C GLY A 92 1.98 -17.23 6.78
N PHE A 93 2.45 -18.44 7.07
CA PHE A 93 3.32 -18.70 8.22
C PHE A 93 4.41 -19.67 7.81
N ASP A 94 5.43 -19.12 7.17
CA ASP A 94 6.53 -19.86 6.58
C ASP A 94 7.73 -19.86 7.53
N PHE A 95 8.09 -21.03 8.03
CA PHE A 95 9.23 -21.19 8.95
C PHE A 95 9.87 -22.58 8.81
N PRO A 96 11.18 -22.72 9.10
CA PRO A 96 12.11 -21.65 9.49
C PRO A 96 12.70 -20.89 8.29
N PHE A 97 12.66 -19.55 8.32
CA PHE A 97 13.30 -18.67 7.35
C PHE A 97 14.05 -17.53 8.05
N GLU A 98 15.28 -17.82 8.47
CA GLU A 98 16.13 -16.83 9.15
C GLU A 98 16.70 -15.80 8.17
N LEU A 99 16.45 -14.51 8.45
CA LEU A 99 17.11 -13.40 7.77
C LEU A 99 18.45 -13.11 8.42
N THR A 100 19.48 -13.86 8.02
CA THR A 100 20.82 -13.73 8.61
C THR A 100 21.38 -12.31 8.43
N PRO A 101 21.83 -11.64 9.50
CA PRO A 101 22.45 -10.32 9.40
C PRO A 101 23.64 -10.29 8.45
N GLY A 102 23.77 -9.21 7.68
CA GLY A 102 24.80 -9.01 6.67
C GLY A 102 24.44 -9.52 5.28
N ASP A 103 23.47 -10.42 5.14
CA ASP A 103 23.02 -10.88 3.82
C ASP A 103 22.02 -9.94 3.18
N TRP A 104 22.03 -9.90 1.85
CA TRP A 104 21.04 -9.18 1.07
C TRP A 104 19.90 -10.11 0.68
N PHE A 105 18.69 -9.73 1.08
CA PHE A 105 17.47 -10.41 0.67
C PHE A 105 16.74 -9.54 -0.34
N HIS A 106 16.50 -10.07 -1.54
CA HIS A 106 15.54 -9.45 -2.48
C HIS A 106 14.17 -10.04 -2.19
N ILE A 107 13.18 -9.21 -1.90
CA ILE A 107 11.80 -9.61 -1.64
C ILE A 107 10.90 -8.99 -2.70
N ALA A 108 10.01 -9.78 -3.29
CA ALA A 108 8.97 -9.28 -4.18
C ALA A 108 7.61 -9.88 -3.80
N MET A 109 6.70 -9.01 -3.40
CA MET A 109 5.30 -9.30 -3.12
C MET A 109 4.42 -8.86 -4.29
N SER A 110 3.65 -9.77 -4.86
CA SER A 110 2.74 -9.50 -5.98
C SER A 110 1.32 -9.95 -5.63
N TYR A 111 0.39 -9.01 -5.56
CA TYR A 111 -1.02 -9.31 -5.38
C TYR A 111 -1.73 -9.33 -6.74
N THR A 112 -2.44 -10.41 -7.03
CA THR A 112 -3.23 -10.60 -8.25
C THR A 112 -4.72 -10.65 -7.89
N ALA A 113 -5.48 -9.67 -8.35
CA ALA A 113 -6.89 -9.50 -8.02
C ALA A 113 -7.77 -10.59 -8.64
N SER A 114 -7.43 -11.06 -9.84
CA SER A 114 -8.23 -12.06 -10.57
C SER A 114 -8.33 -13.42 -9.86
N ASN A 115 -7.30 -13.80 -9.10
CA ASN A 115 -7.27 -15.03 -8.30
C ASN A 115 -7.23 -14.78 -6.78
N ARG A 116 -7.17 -13.50 -6.37
CA ARG A 116 -7.13 -13.03 -4.97
C ARG A 116 -5.95 -13.58 -4.17
N THR A 117 -4.79 -13.64 -4.80
CA THR A 117 -3.58 -14.22 -4.21
C THR A 117 -2.48 -13.17 -4.08
N LEU A 118 -1.87 -13.10 -2.89
CA LEU A 118 -0.57 -12.46 -2.66
C LEU A 118 0.51 -13.54 -2.73
N SER A 119 1.41 -13.40 -3.70
CA SER A 119 2.59 -14.25 -3.83
C SER A 119 3.84 -13.52 -3.38
N THR A 120 4.71 -14.20 -2.63
CA THR A 120 5.98 -13.65 -2.17
C THR A 120 7.12 -14.53 -2.68
N VAL A 121 8.07 -13.91 -3.39
CA VAL A 121 9.29 -14.59 -3.84
C VAL A 121 10.50 -13.89 -3.26
N MET A 122 11.51 -14.69 -2.91
CA MET A 122 12.72 -14.15 -2.28
C MET A 122 13.99 -14.76 -2.86
N THR A 123 15.07 -13.97 -2.79
CA THR A 123 16.44 -14.47 -2.96
C THR A 123 17.30 -13.99 -1.82
N ARG A 124 18.33 -14.76 -1.45
CA ARG A 124 19.40 -14.42 -0.51
C ARG A 124 20.71 -14.39 -1.29
N ASN A 125 21.36 -13.23 -1.34
CA ASN A 125 22.58 -12.99 -2.12
C ASN A 125 22.43 -13.47 -3.59
N GLY A 126 21.27 -13.22 -4.19
CA GLY A 126 20.93 -13.61 -5.56
C GLY A 126 20.58 -15.08 -5.77
N GLN A 127 20.63 -15.93 -4.72
CA GLN A 127 20.18 -17.32 -4.79
C GLN A 127 18.74 -17.46 -4.29
N PRO A 128 17.90 -18.32 -4.89
CA PRO A 128 16.53 -18.54 -4.41
C PRO A 128 16.46 -18.83 -2.90
N PHE A 129 15.52 -18.20 -2.22
CA PHE A 129 15.25 -18.38 -0.80
C PHE A 129 13.74 -18.57 -0.62
N GLY A 130 13.31 -19.76 -0.18
CA GLY A 130 11.90 -20.15 -0.19
C GLY A 130 11.70 -21.63 -0.50
N PRO A 131 10.47 -22.05 -0.85
CA PRO A 131 9.33 -21.20 -1.19
C PRO A 131 8.66 -20.55 0.03
N VAL A 132 8.10 -19.35 -0.17
CA VAL A 132 7.10 -18.74 0.72
C VAL A 132 5.74 -19.09 0.14
N HIS A 133 4.81 -19.58 0.96
CA HIS A 133 3.50 -20.01 0.46
C HIS A 133 2.63 -18.80 0.10
N ASP A 134 1.86 -18.97 -0.97
CA ASP A 134 0.89 -17.96 -1.41
C ASP A 134 -0.20 -17.72 -0.36
N VAL A 135 -0.55 -16.45 -0.15
CA VAL A 135 -1.63 -16.05 0.74
C VAL A 135 -2.87 -15.75 -0.09
N LYS A 136 -3.89 -16.59 0.04
CA LYS A 136 -5.15 -16.45 -0.70
C LYS A 136 -6.24 -15.84 0.17
N LEU A 137 -6.91 -14.82 -0.35
CA LEU A 137 -8.08 -14.26 0.32
C LEU A 137 -9.26 -15.21 0.22
N GLY A 138 -9.87 -15.51 1.37
CA GLY A 138 -11.12 -16.26 1.43
C GLY A 138 -12.29 -15.51 0.80
N ASP A 139 -13.37 -16.21 0.46
CA ASP A 139 -14.54 -15.60 -0.18
C ASP A 139 -15.25 -14.55 0.68
N SER A 140 -15.16 -14.68 2.01
CA SER A 140 -15.70 -13.73 2.98
C SER A 140 -14.75 -12.56 3.30
N PHE A 141 -13.56 -12.54 2.70
CA PHE A 141 -12.59 -11.47 2.94
C PHE A 141 -13.08 -10.16 2.32
N THR A 142 -13.22 -9.16 3.18
CA THR A 142 -13.70 -7.82 2.86
C THR A 142 -12.60 -7.01 2.16
N ASP A 143 -12.92 -5.80 1.71
CA ASP A 143 -11.96 -5.00 0.95
C ASP A 143 -10.82 -4.47 1.85
N PHE A 144 -9.75 -3.97 1.24
CA PHE A 144 -8.73 -3.14 1.88
C PHE A 144 -8.51 -1.88 1.05
N ARG A 145 -7.92 -0.84 1.65
CA ARG A 145 -7.73 0.48 1.03
C ARG A 145 -6.34 1.03 1.30
N LEU A 146 -5.42 0.90 0.34
CA LEU A 146 -4.01 1.24 0.52
C LEU A 146 -3.65 2.52 -0.23
N ASP A 147 -2.90 3.41 0.41
CA ASP A 147 -2.50 4.70 -0.15
C ASP A 147 -1.05 5.11 0.12
N ALA A 148 -0.32 4.34 0.95
CA ALA A 148 1.09 4.57 1.21
C ALA A 148 1.90 3.27 1.18
N VAL A 149 3.20 3.42 0.95
CA VAL A 149 4.22 2.37 1.15
C VAL A 149 5.02 2.75 2.38
N ALA A 150 5.28 1.79 3.26
CA ALA A 150 5.93 2.04 4.53
C ALA A 150 6.93 0.93 4.89
N ILE A 151 7.98 1.36 5.60
CA ILE A 151 8.92 0.50 6.31
C ILE A 151 8.60 0.73 7.79
N ASN A 152 7.95 -0.25 8.41
CA ASN A 152 7.30 -0.08 9.70
C ASN A 152 8.15 -0.69 10.82
N SER A 153 8.29 0.11 11.89
CA SER A 153 8.68 -0.37 13.22
C SER A 153 7.53 0.00 14.14
N TYR A 154 6.66 -0.99 14.38
CA TYR A 154 5.48 -0.81 15.22
C TYR A 154 5.87 -0.78 16.71
N SER A 155 5.08 -0.08 17.52
CA SER A 155 5.15 -0.25 18.97
C SER A 155 4.77 -1.68 19.37
N ASP A 156 5.29 -2.16 20.49
CA ASP A 156 4.92 -3.45 21.10
C ASP A 156 3.56 -3.43 21.83
N ALA A 157 2.78 -2.35 21.68
CA ALA A 157 1.41 -2.27 22.18
C ALA A 157 0.54 -3.41 21.62
N GLY A 158 -0.19 -4.07 22.52
CA GLY A 158 -1.04 -5.21 22.18
C GLY A 158 -0.32 -6.54 21.91
N ALA A 159 1.00 -6.52 21.70
CA ALA A 159 1.80 -7.72 21.48
C ALA A 159 2.29 -8.33 22.80
N ASP A 160 2.70 -9.60 22.77
CA ASP A 160 3.48 -10.25 23.84
C ASP A 160 5.00 -10.17 23.60
N GLY A 161 5.39 -9.61 22.46
CA GLY A 161 6.77 -9.54 22.01
C GLY A 161 7.21 -8.14 21.67
N SER A 162 8.52 -7.98 21.62
CA SER A 162 9.18 -6.73 21.24
C SER A 162 10.39 -7.03 20.38
N ILE A 163 10.79 -6.06 19.56
CA ILE A 163 11.90 -6.20 18.64
C ILE A 163 12.73 -4.92 18.58
N PHE A 164 14.03 -5.10 18.44
CA PHE A 164 14.94 -4.08 17.96
C PHE A 164 15.63 -4.59 16.71
N ALA A 165 15.68 -3.77 15.67
CA ALA A 165 16.45 -4.07 14.49
C ALA A 165 17.09 -2.83 13.90
N ARG A 166 18.24 -3.04 13.25
CA ARG A 166 18.88 -2.04 12.39
C ARG A 166 19.18 -2.69 11.06
N GLY A 167 19.04 -1.94 9.98
CA GLY A 167 19.27 -2.48 8.65
C GLY A 167 19.18 -1.43 7.57
N LYS A 168 19.10 -1.91 6.33
CA LYS A 168 18.94 -1.12 5.12
C LYS A 168 17.81 -1.70 4.29
N VAL A 169 17.00 -0.80 3.73
CA VAL A 169 16.08 -1.11 2.65
C VAL A 169 16.56 -0.33 1.42
N ASP A 170 16.69 -1.01 0.29
CA ASP A 170 17.15 -0.41 -0.97
C ASP A 170 16.39 -0.98 -2.16
N ASN A 171 16.60 -0.43 -3.36
CA ASN A 171 16.03 -0.91 -4.63
C ASN A 171 14.51 -1.09 -4.57
N LEU A 172 13.82 -0.14 -3.94
CA LEU A 172 12.36 -0.15 -3.83
C LEU A 172 11.72 0.09 -5.20
N VAL A 173 10.92 -0.87 -5.64
CA VAL A 173 10.19 -0.85 -6.92
C VAL A 173 8.71 -1.10 -6.66
N LEU A 174 7.88 -0.19 -7.16
CA LEU A 174 6.43 -0.29 -7.14
C LEU A 174 5.91 -0.56 -8.56
N THR A 175 5.00 -1.52 -8.68
CA THR A 175 4.20 -1.70 -9.88
C THR A 175 2.75 -1.55 -9.48
N LEU A 176 2.11 -0.48 -9.95
CA LEU A 176 0.74 -0.12 -9.61
C LEU A 176 -0.13 -0.25 -10.88
N PRO A 177 -1.47 -0.34 -10.74
CA PRO A 177 -2.34 -0.19 -11.89
C PRO A 177 -2.04 1.12 -12.61
N ASP A 178 -2.23 1.11 -13.92
CA ASP A 178 -2.08 2.32 -14.69
C ASP A 178 -2.92 3.47 -14.10
N PRO A 179 -2.36 4.68 -14.05
CA PRO A 179 -3.09 5.81 -13.49
C PRO A 179 -4.33 6.10 -14.35
N PRO A 180 -5.39 6.63 -13.73
CA PRO A 180 -6.62 6.99 -14.45
C PRO A 180 -6.40 8.08 -15.49
N ILE A 181 -5.34 8.89 -15.33
CA ILE A 181 -5.03 10.04 -16.18
C ILE A 181 -3.57 9.93 -16.61
N LEU A 182 -3.33 10.05 -17.93
CA LEU A 182 -2.00 10.10 -18.52
C LEU A 182 -1.84 11.34 -19.39
N GLY A 183 -0.66 11.96 -19.36
CA GLY A 183 -0.32 13.07 -20.25
C GLY A 183 -1.22 14.31 -20.10
N LEU A 184 -1.59 14.67 -18.86
CA LEU A 184 -2.43 15.84 -18.60
C LEU A 184 -1.73 17.12 -19.10
N THR A 185 -2.40 17.83 -20.00
CA THR A 185 -2.01 19.14 -20.51
C THR A 185 -3.19 20.11 -20.42
N GLY A 186 -2.91 21.40 -20.31
CA GLY A 186 -3.91 22.45 -20.26
C GLY A 186 -3.60 23.56 -21.25
N ARG A 187 -4.62 24.08 -21.91
CA ARG A 187 -4.51 25.22 -22.82
C ARG A 187 -5.77 26.07 -22.81
N LEU A 188 -5.59 27.36 -23.07
CA LEU A 188 -6.69 28.26 -23.36
C LEU A 188 -7.10 28.09 -24.84
N THR A 189 -8.36 27.73 -25.10
CA THR A 189 -8.92 27.58 -26.44
C THR A 189 -10.22 28.37 -26.53
N ASN A 190 -10.34 29.30 -27.49
CA ASN A 190 -11.53 30.17 -27.62
C ASN A 190 -11.94 30.88 -26.32
N ASN A 191 -10.94 31.36 -25.57
CA ASN A 191 -11.12 32.01 -24.26
C ASN A 191 -11.70 31.11 -23.15
N THR A 192 -11.69 29.79 -23.36
CA THR A 192 -12.11 28.77 -22.39
C THR A 192 -10.91 27.92 -22.01
N TRP A 193 -10.70 27.70 -20.71
CA TRP A 193 -9.66 26.78 -20.27
C TRP A 193 -10.08 25.34 -20.56
N GLN A 194 -9.22 24.60 -21.25
CA GLN A 194 -9.43 23.21 -21.62
C GLN A 194 -8.24 22.38 -21.13
N VAL A 195 -8.54 21.24 -20.53
CA VAL A 195 -7.56 20.19 -20.23
C VAL A 195 -7.73 19.03 -21.20
N GLN A 196 -6.60 18.45 -21.60
CA GLN A 196 -6.50 17.28 -22.46
C GLN A 196 -5.69 16.21 -21.74
N PHE A 197 -6.17 14.97 -21.75
CA PHE A 197 -5.48 13.84 -21.15
C PHE A 197 -5.93 12.53 -21.79
N ALA A 198 -5.12 11.49 -21.69
CA ALA A 198 -5.56 10.13 -21.98
C ALA A 198 -6.26 9.55 -20.75
N GLY A 199 -7.53 9.18 -20.93
CA GLY A 199 -8.40 8.58 -19.93
C GLY A 199 -8.58 7.08 -20.14
N ARG A 200 -9.31 6.46 -19.22
CA ARG A 200 -9.57 5.01 -19.18
C ARG A 200 -11.04 4.69 -18.89
N PRO A 201 -11.56 3.58 -19.43
CA PRO A 201 -12.86 3.03 -19.07
C PRO A 201 -12.99 2.74 -17.56
N GLY A 202 -14.21 2.85 -17.03
CA GLY A 202 -14.52 2.55 -15.62
C GLY A 202 -14.14 3.64 -14.64
N TRP A 203 -13.88 4.85 -15.14
CA TRP A 203 -13.65 6.06 -14.35
C TRP A 203 -14.63 7.15 -14.77
N LEU A 204 -14.86 8.11 -13.89
CA LEU A 204 -15.60 9.35 -14.11
C LEU A 204 -14.62 10.50 -13.92
N TYR A 205 -14.61 11.44 -14.86
CA TYR A 205 -13.69 12.58 -14.85
C TYR A 205 -14.45 13.89 -14.72
N THR A 206 -13.98 14.72 -13.80
CA THR A 206 -14.52 16.07 -13.57
C THR A 206 -13.37 17.07 -13.49
N LEU A 207 -13.47 18.17 -14.24
CA LEU A 207 -12.53 19.29 -14.12
C LEU A 207 -12.91 20.10 -12.89
N GLU A 208 -11.95 20.29 -12.00
CA GLU A 208 -12.10 21.12 -10.82
C GLU A 208 -11.19 22.34 -10.91
N ARG A 209 -11.63 23.43 -10.29
CA ARG A 209 -10.92 24.71 -10.21
C ARG A 209 -10.73 25.13 -8.76
N THR A 210 -9.61 25.79 -8.47
CA THR A 210 -9.32 26.43 -7.19
C THR A 210 -8.63 27.77 -7.38
N GLN A 211 -8.73 28.64 -6.38
CA GLN A 211 -7.97 29.90 -6.30
C GLN A 211 -6.99 29.91 -5.10
N ASP A 212 -7.14 28.98 -4.16
CA ASP A 212 -6.41 28.98 -2.89
C ASP A 212 -5.81 27.61 -2.52
N PHE A 213 -6.02 26.60 -3.36
CA PHE A 213 -5.65 25.19 -3.13
C PHE A 213 -6.34 24.52 -1.94
N ARG A 214 -7.31 25.18 -1.29
CA ARG A 214 -8.07 24.66 -0.16
C ARG A 214 -9.44 24.18 -0.59
N LEU A 215 -10.14 24.99 -1.39
CA LEU A 215 -11.46 24.66 -1.91
C LEU A 215 -11.37 24.41 -3.41
N TRP A 216 -11.89 23.25 -3.82
CA TRP A 216 -12.00 22.85 -5.22
C TRP A 216 -13.47 22.79 -5.61
N SER A 217 -13.82 23.40 -6.73
CA SER A 217 -15.18 23.40 -7.27
C SER A 217 -15.21 22.76 -8.64
N ASP A 218 -16.20 21.91 -8.89
CA ASP A 218 -16.47 21.31 -10.18
C ASP A 218 -16.82 22.41 -11.21
N VAL A 219 -16.13 22.42 -12.36
CA VAL A 219 -16.32 23.39 -13.45
C VAL A 219 -16.59 22.73 -14.81
N SER A 220 -16.65 21.41 -14.85
CA SER A 220 -17.22 20.64 -15.96
C SER A 220 -18.32 19.72 -15.44
N THR A 221 -19.14 19.21 -16.35
CA THR A 221 -19.95 18.03 -16.05
C THR A 221 -19.04 16.82 -15.83
N GLU A 222 -19.53 15.87 -15.05
CA GLU A 222 -18.92 14.55 -14.92
C GLU A 222 -18.99 13.82 -16.26
N THR A 223 -17.84 13.32 -16.72
CA THR A 223 -17.69 12.66 -18.03
C THR A 223 -17.23 11.22 -17.83
N PRO A 224 -18.00 10.21 -18.29
CA PRO A 224 -17.56 8.83 -18.31
C PRO A 224 -16.25 8.66 -19.09
N GLY A 225 -15.35 7.92 -18.48
CA GLY A 225 -14.09 7.55 -19.08
C GLY A 225 -14.25 6.51 -20.18
N GLU A 226 -13.55 6.76 -21.27
CA GLU A 226 -13.37 5.85 -22.40
C GLU A 226 -11.86 5.73 -22.65
N GLU A 227 -11.44 4.71 -23.40
CA GLU A 227 -10.04 4.57 -23.79
C GLU A 227 -9.68 5.65 -24.84
N GLY A 228 -8.64 6.43 -24.57
CA GLY A 228 -8.14 7.46 -25.49
C GLY A 228 -8.17 8.86 -24.91
N GLU A 229 -8.13 9.87 -25.78
CA GLU A 229 -8.06 11.28 -25.38
C GLU A 229 -9.40 11.84 -24.92
N HIS A 230 -9.37 12.57 -23.81
CA HIS A 230 -10.48 13.30 -23.21
C HIS A 230 -10.19 14.80 -23.18
N PHE A 231 -11.25 15.59 -23.34
CA PHE A 231 -11.19 17.04 -23.24
C PHE A 231 -12.24 17.52 -22.25
N LEU A 232 -11.81 18.16 -21.15
CA LEU A 232 -12.71 18.82 -20.21
C LEU A 232 -12.47 20.32 -20.26
N SER A 233 -13.53 21.11 -20.21
CA SER A 233 -13.45 22.57 -20.35
C SER A 233 -14.15 23.24 -19.18
N ASP A 234 -13.59 24.35 -18.70
CA ASP A 234 -14.21 25.20 -17.69
C ASP A 234 -15.35 26.00 -18.33
N THR A 235 -16.59 25.50 -18.21
CA THR A 235 -17.77 26.19 -18.76
C THR A 235 -18.24 27.36 -17.91
N ASN A 236 -17.57 27.62 -16.78
CA ASN A 236 -17.94 28.61 -15.76
C ASN A 236 -16.79 29.58 -15.48
N ALA A 237 -15.93 29.86 -16.48
CA ALA A 237 -14.77 30.72 -16.33
C ALA A 237 -15.19 32.15 -15.93
N SER A 238 -14.72 32.63 -14.77
CA SER A 238 -15.06 33.96 -14.23
C SER A 238 -14.09 35.07 -14.66
N GLY A 239 -13.08 34.75 -15.48
CA GLY A 239 -12.02 35.67 -15.89
C GLY A 239 -10.96 35.97 -14.81
N VAL A 240 -11.00 35.26 -13.68
CA VAL A 240 -10.00 35.35 -12.61
C VAL A 240 -8.96 34.25 -12.78
N GLU A 241 -7.71 34.54 -12.43
CA GLU A 241 -6.65 33.53 -12.36
C GLU A 241 -7.05 32.39 -11.42
N ALA A 242 -6.79 31.16 -11.86
CA ALA A 242 -7.16 29.96 -11.13
C ALA A 242 -6.25 28.78 -11.50
N PHE A 243 -6.25 27.77 -10.64
CA PHE A 243 -5.58 26.49 -10.87
C PHE A 243 -6.62 25.41 -11.14
N TYR A 244 -6.21 24.40 -11.92
CA TYR A 244 -7.09 23.33 -12.36
C TYR A 244 -6.50 21.97 -12.03
N ARG A 245 -7.38 21.01 -11.73
CA ARG A 245 -7.04 19.58 -11.68
C ARG A 245 -8.19 18.77 -12.25
N VAL A 246 -7.89 17.55 -12.67
CA VAL A 246 -8.93 16.59 -13.05
C VAL A 246 -9.10 15.63 -11.88
N ARG A 247 -10.31 15.57 -11.33
CA ARG A 247 -10.72 14.52 -10.40
C ARG A 247 -11.08 13.28 -11.22
N ALA A 248 -10.52 12.14 -10.85
CA ALA A 248 -10.89 10.84 -11.42
C ALA A 248 -11.44 9.95 -10.29
N GLU A 249 -12.65 9.46 -10.47
CA GLU A 249 -13.31 8.58 -9.50
C GLU A 249 -13.87 7.33 -10.18
N ARG A 250 -13.97 6.21 -9.44
CA ARG A 250 -14.64 5.01 -9.95
C ARG A 250 -16.15 5.11 -9.60
N PRO A 251 -17.06 4.74 -10.51
CA PRO A 251 -18.49 4.64 -10.21
C PRO A 251 -18.81 3.71 -9.02
#